data_AF-A0A534U6X6-F1
#
_entry.id   AF-A0A534U6X6-F1
#
_cell.length_a   1.000
_cell.length_b   1.000
_cell.length_c   1.000
_cell.angle_alpha   90.00
_cell.angle_beta   90.00
_cell.angle_gamma   90.00
#
_symmetry.space_group_name_H-M   'P 1'
#
loop_
_entity.id
_entity.type
_entity.pdbx_description
1 polymer ?
#
loop_
_entity_poly.entity_id
_entity_poly.type
_entity_poly.pdbx_seq_one_letter_code
_entity_poly.pdbx_strand_id
1 'polypeptide(L)' 'MRERESDVNPLLQGNFAPWRLEGTAEDLDVVGEIPRELNGTFYRNGPNPAYEPAGRYHWFDGDGMIHAIT' A
#
# COMPACT_ATOMS: atom_id res chain seq x y z
N MET A 1 -18.00 12.72 -19.84
CA MET A 1 -17.55 11.72 -18.84
C MET A 1 -17.24 12.50 -17.57
N ARG A 2 -17.74 12.09 -16.41
CA ARG A 2 -17.41 12.77 -15.14
C ARG A 2 -15.96 12.41 -14.78
N GLU A 3 -15.17 13.40 -14.42
CA GLU A 3 -13.78 13.20 -13.97
C GLU A 3 -13.76 12.35 -12.70
N ARG A 4 -12.86 11.37 -12.62
CA ARG A 4 -12.72 10.51 -11.44
C ARG A 4 -11.82 11.17 -10.40
N GLU A 5 -12.01 10.84 -9.12
CA GLU A 5 -11.16 11.37 -8.07
C GLU A 5 -9.72 10.86 -8.22
N SER A 6 -9.53 9.61 -8.64
CA SER A 6 -8.20 9.06 -8.96
C SER A 6 -7.46 9.82 -10.06
N ASP A 7 -8.17 10.50 -10.97
CA ASP A 7 -7.57 11.24 -12.08
C ASP A 7 -7.01 12.61 -11.66
N VAL A 8 -7.52 13.18 -10.56
CA VAL A 8 -7.16 14.55 -10.14
C VAL A 8 -6.56 14.66 -8.75
N ASN A 9 -6.83 13.68 -7.87
CA ASN A 9 -6.44 13.76 -6.48
C ASN A 9 -4.99 13.26 -6.30
N PRO A 10 -4.06 14.11 -5.85
CA PRO A 10 -2.67 13.70 -5.65
C PRO A 10 -2.51 12.55 -4.64
N LEU A 11 -3.48 12.35 -3.74
CA LEU A 11 -3.50 11.28 -2.74
C LEU A 11 -3.94 9.92 -3.31
N LEU A 12 -4.18 9.84 -4.62
CA LEU A 12 -4.51 8.61 -5.35
C LEU A 12 -3.56 8.40 -6.54
N GLN A 13 -2.43 9.10 -6.55
CA GLN A 13 -1.47 9.11 -7.66
C GLN A 13 -0.04 8.82 -7.20
N GLY A 14 0.79 8.34 -8.12
CA GLY A 14 2.19 8.03 -7.84
C GLY A 14 2.33 7.06 -6.67
N ASN A 15 3.11 7.44 -5.67
CA ASN A 15 3.33 6.62 -4.46
C ASN A 15 2.08 6.47 -3.58
N PHE A 16 1.07 7.32 -3.75
CA PHE A 16 -0.23 7.22 -3.05
C PHE A 16 -1.27 6.50 -3.90
N ALA A 17 -0.91 6.05 -5.11
CA ALA A 17 -1.82 5.28 -5.93
C ALA A 17 -2.19 3.96 -5.24
N PRO A 18 -3.45 3.50 -5.37
CA PRO A 18 -3.87 2.26 -4.75
C PRO A 18 -3.12 1.07 -5.34
N TRP A 19 -2.55 0.25 -4.47
CA TRP A 19 -1.99 -1.05 -4.79
C TRP A 19 -3.12 -2.08 -4.93
N ARG A 20 -3.18 -2.78 -6.06
CA ARG A 20 -4.29 -3.69 -6.39
C ARG A 20 -3.97 -5.16 -6.14
N LEU A 21 -2.71 -5.49 -5.90
CA LEU A 21 -2.26 -6.88 -5.75
C LEU A 21 -2.19 -7.26 -4.28
N GLU A 22 -2.81 -8.38 -3.95
CA GLU A 22 -2.72 -9.01 -2.63
C GLU A 22 -2.01 -10.35 -2.81
N GLY A 23 -1.03 -10.64 -1.97
CA GLY A 23 -0.30 -11.90 -2.05
C GLY A 23 1.00 -11.91 -1.28
N THR A 24 1.78 -12.95 -1.54
CA THR A 24 3.07 -13.22 -0.90
C THR A 24 4.17 -13.19 -1.96
N ALA A 25 5.25 -12.51 -1.64
CA ALA A 25 6.51 -12.62 -2.37
C ALA A 25 7.50 -13.35 -1.47
N GLU A 26 8.09 -14.41 -2.02
CA GLU A 26 9.11 -15.22 -1.34
C GLU A 26 10.50 -14.85 -1.89
N ASP A 27 11.54 -15.21 -1.15
CA ASP A 27 12.95 -15.09 -1.59
C ASP A 27 13.34 -13.68 -2.11
N LEU A 28 12.97 -12.64 -1.34
CA LEU A 28 13.37 -11.26 -1.66
C LEU A 28 14.89 -11.10 -1.64
N ASP A 29 15.42 -10.35 -2.61
CA ASP A 29 16.85 -10.06 -2.71
C ASP A 29 17.37 -9.30 -1.49
N VAL A 30 18.42 -9.83 -0.86
CA VAL A 30 19.11 -9.20 0.27
C VAL A 30 20.46 -8.64 -0.17
N VAL A 31 20.67 -7.35 0.07
CA VAL A 31 21.98 -6.70 -0.08
C VAL A 31 22.64 -6.60 1.29
N GLY A 32 23.74 -7.34 1.50
CA GLY A 32 24.44 -7.41 2.78
C GLY A 32 24.05 -8.66 3.59
N GLU A 33 23.98 -8.54 4.91
CA GLU A 33 23.62 -9.63 5.82
C GLU A 33 22.57 -9.16 6.83
N ILE A 34 21.50 -9.94 7.00
CA ILE A 34 20.47 -9.68 8.03
C ILE A 34 20.98 -10.22 9.37
N PRO A 35 21.00 -9.42 10.45
CA PRO A 35 21.39 -9.89 11.78
C PRO A 35 20.54 -11.07 12.24
N ARG A 36 21.18 -12.13 12.77
CA ARG A 36 20.50 -13.36 13.18
C ARG A 36 19.50 -13.15 14.33
N GLU A 37 19.75 -12.14 15.15
CA GLU A 37 18.90 -11.75 16.26
C GLU A 37 17.64 -11.01 15.81
N LEU A 38 17.62 -10.49 14.57
CA LEU A 38 16.43 -9.90 13.96
C LEU A 38 15.55 -11.02 13.42
N ASN A 39 14.79 -11.63 14.34
CA ASN A 39 13.88 -12.73 14.06
C ASN A 39 12.47 -12.34 14.51
N GLY A 40 11.63 -11.99 13.55
CA GLY A 40 10.26 -11.58 13.78
C GLY A 40 9.64 -11.04 12.51
N THR A 41 8.42 -10.51 12.62
CA THR A 41 7.69 -9.98 11.48
C THR A 41 7.43 -8.49 11.67
N PHE A 42 7.80 -7.69 10.67
CA PHE A 42 7.46 -6.28 10.62
C PHE A 42 6.11 -6.10 9.92
N TYR A 43 5.10 -5.69 10.68
CA TYR A 43 3.78 -5.36 10.15
C TYR A 43 3.61 -3.85 9.98
N ARG A 44 3.03 -3.43 8.86
CA ARG A 44 2.67 -2.03 8.58
C ARG A 44 1.24 -1.95 8.04
N ASN A 45 0.44 -1.06 8.62
CA ASN A 45 -0.87 -0.69 8.08
C ASN A 45 -0.78 0.60 7.25
N GLY A 46 -1.61 0.72 6.22
CA GLY A 46 -1.79 1.93 5.46
C GLY A 46 -3.13 1.95 4.71
N PRO A 47 -3.60 3.12 4.30
CA PRO A 47 -4.81 3.25 3.49
C PRO A 47 -4.51 2.87 2.03
N ASN A 48 -5.42 2.09 1.47
CA ASN A 48 -5.35 1.56 0.12
C ASN A 48 -6.78 1.32 -0.40
N PRO A 49 -7.43 2.33 -1.00
CA PRO A 49 -8.83 2.23 -1.38
C PRO A 49 -9.02 1.15 -2.45
N ALA A 50 -9.81 0.13 -2.12
CA ALA A 50 -10.06 -1.03 -2.97
C ALA A 50 -10.87 -0.66 -4.23
N TYR A 51 -11.59 0.45 -4.19
CA TYR A 51 -12.46 0.94 -5.26
C TYR A 51 -12.23 2.42 -5.55
N GLU A 52 -12.79 2.91 -6.67
CA GLU A 52 -12.82 4.34 -6.97
C GLU A 52 -13.62 5.10 -5.91
N PRO A 53 -13.08 6.16 -5.29
CA PRO A 53 -13.82 6.95 -4.33
C PRO A 53 -15.10 7.55 -4.95
N ALA A 54 -16.21 7.43 -4.23
CA ALA A 54 -17.50 7.96 -4.69
C ALA A 54 -17.59 9.50 -4.66
N GLY A 55 -16.62 10.15 -4.01
CA GLY A 55 -16.50 11.60 -3.88
C GLY A 55 -15.12 11.95 -3.31
N ARG A 56 -14.97 13.20 -2.82
CA ARG A 56 -13.69 13.72 -2.34
C ARG A 56 -12.99 12.73 -1.40
N TYR A 57 -11.73 12.47 -1.71
CA TYR A 57 -10.91 11.51 -0.96
C TYR A 57 -9.85 12.22 -0.12
N HIS A 58 -9.80 11.90 1.18
CA HIS A 58 -8.68 12.20 2.06
C HIS A 58 -7.81 10.97 2.26
N TRP A 59 -6.52 11.16 2.56
CA TRP A 59 -5.54 10.08 2.72
C TRP A 59 -6.04 8.97 3.66
N PHE A 60 -6.71 9.34 4.76
CA PHE A 60 -7.17 8.40 5.78
C PHE A 60 -8.50 7.70 5.48
N ASP A 61 -9.12 7.96 4.33
CA ASP A 61 -10.43 7.40 3.98
C ASP A 61 -10.33 6.01 3.32
N GLY A 62 -9.14 5.62 2.86
CA GLY A 62 -8.93 4.37 2.15
C GLY A 62 -9.07 3.13 3.02
N ASP A 63 -9.44 2.00 2.39
CA ASP A 63 -9.50 0.70 3.05
C ASP A 63 -8.12 0.31 3.62
N GLY A 64 -8.09 -0.40 4.75
CA GLY A 64 -6.83 -0.83 5.36
C GLY A 64 -6.15 -1.94 4.55
N MET A 65 -4.85 -1.78 4.28
CA MET A 65 -4.00 -2.85 3.74
C MET A 65 -2.80 -3.08 4.65
N ILE A 66 -2.62 -4.34 5.05
CA ILE A 66 -1.48 -4.76 5.88
C ILE A 66 -0.37 -5.29 4.98
N HIS A 67 0.84 -4.80 5.23
CA HIS A 67 2.06 -5.35 4.67
C HIS A 67 2.83 -6.03 5.79
N ALA A 68 3.45 -7.18 5.49
CA ALA A 68 4.27 -7.93 6.41
C ALA A 68 5.59 -8.31 5.73
N ILE A 69 6.70 -8.17 6.45
CA ILE A 69 8.03 -8.67 6.08
C ILE A 69 8.51 -9.56 7.20
N THR A 70 8.89 -10.80 6.88
CA THR A 70 9.28 -11.84 7.84
C THR A 70 10.63 -12.44 7.50
#